data_AF-A0A8X7YZD0-F1
#
_entry.id   AF-A0A8X7YZD0-F1
#
_cell.length_a   1.000
_cell.length_b   1.000
_cell.length_c   1.000
_cell.angle_alpha   90.00
_cell.angle_beta   90.00
_cell.angle_gamma   90.00
#
_symmetry.space_group_name_H-M   'P 1'
#
loop_
_entity.id
_entity.type
_entity.pdbx_description
1 polymer ?
#
loop_
_entity_poly.entity_id
_entity_poly.type
_entity_poly.pdbx_seq_one_letter_code
_entity_poly.pdbx_strand_id
1 'polypeptide(L)'
;MVLRLSSRDVSGFKLLFFLATIFSLISVLVYSIIHMKFIKPLEIDAPLDRFSEARAIQHVAVLTKDGRQEGRPGLRKAAVYIKEQLEMLKERAESNIRIEVEEATVNGTFNMIVLGHSMSFAYRNHINIVAR
;
A
#
# COMPACT_ATOMS: atom_id res chain seq x y z
N MET A 1 46.05 -44.30 23.66
CA MET A 1 45.03 -43.94 24.68
C MET A 1 43.69 -43.82 23.96
N VAL A 2 42.84 -44.85 24.06
CA VAL A 2 41.52 -44.86 23.41
C VAL A 2 40.57 -44.10 24.32
N LEU A 3 40.08 -42.93 23.91
CA LEU A 3 39.04 -42.21 24.64
C LEU A 3 37.78 -43.10 24.67
N ARG A 4 37.47 -43.69 25.83
CA ARG A 4 36.16 -44.31 26.05
C ARG A 4 35.14 -43.19 26.29
N LEU A 5 34.39 -42.85 25.25
CA LEU A 5 33.24 -41.95 25.35
C LEU A 5 32.20 -42.59 26.26
N SER A 6 31.84 -41.90 27.35
CA SER A 6 30.75 -42.33 28.23
C SER A 6 29.40 -42.05 27.57
N SER A 7 28.35 -42.73 28.04
CA SER A 7 26.97 -42.49 27.57
C SER A 7 26.54 -41.01 27.74
N ARG A 8 27.05 -40.32 28.77
CA ARG A 8 26.83 -38.89 28.98
C ARG A 8 27.49 -38.02 27.91
N ASP A 9 28.69 -38.39 27.47
CA ASP A 9 29.41 -37.65 26.42
C ASP A 9 28.65 -37.74 25.09
N VAL A 10 28.13 -38.93 24.75
CA VAL A 10 27.30 -39.13 23.54
C VAL A 10 26.03 -38.27 23.59
N SER A 11 25.39 -38.16 24.75
CA SER A 11 24.20 -37.30 24.92
C SER A 11 24.56 -35.81 24.80
N GLY A 12 25.69 -35.38 25.35
CA GLY A 12 26.20 -34.01 25.22
C GLY A 12 26.50 -33.65 23.76
N PHE A 13 27.17 -34.55 23.03
CA PHE A 13 27.44 -34.37 21.60
C PHE A 13 26.16 -34.27 20.77
N LYS A 14 25.14 -35.09 21.06
CA LYS A 14 23.83 -35.00 20.37
C LYS A 14 23.16 -33.65 20.61
N LEU A 15 23.20 -33.13 21.84
CA LEU A 15 22.64 -31.82 22.18
C LEU A 15 23.38 -30.69 21.46
N LEU A 16 24.72 -30.71 21.49
CA LEU A 16 25.53 -29.70 20.81
C LEU A 16 25.32 -29.74 19.30
N PHE A 17 25.24 -30.93 18.72
CA PHE A 17 24.94 -31.10 17.30
C PHE A 17 23.57 -30.51 16.97
N PHE A 18 22.53 -30.87 17.73
CA PHE A 18 21.18 -30.33 17.53
C PHE A 18 21.13 -28.80 17.62
N LEU A 19 21.80 -28.21 18.62
CA LEU A 19 21.88 -26.77 18.80
C LEU A 19 22.59 -26.10 17.61
N ALA A 20 23.71 -26.67 17.15
CA ALA A 20 24.44 -26.18 15.99
C ALA A 20 23.57 -26.22 14.72
N THR A 21 22.81 -27.30 14.51
CA THR A 21 21.93 -27.42 13.34
C THR A 21 20.82 -26.37 13.37
N ILE A 22 20.16 -26.17 14.52
CA ILE A 22 19.12 -25.14 14.67
C ILE A 22 19.69 -23.75 14.43
N PHE A 23 20.83 -23.45 15.07
CA PHE A 23 21.43 -22.13 14.95
C PHE A 23 21.87 -21.84 13.51
N SER A 24 22.39 -22.85 12.81
CA SER A 24 22.74 -22.75 11.39
C SER A 24 21.50 -22.54 10.51
N LEU A 25 20.41 -23.27 10.73
CA LEU A 25 19.15 -23.08 10.01
C LEU A 25 18.57 -21.67 10.22
N ILE A 26 18.54 -21.19 11.46
CA ILE A 26 18.08 -19.83 11.77
C ILE A 26 19.00 -18.80 11.09
N SER A 27 20.31 -18.99 11.12
CA SER A 27 21.27 -18.08 10.49
C SER A 27 21.07 -18.01 8.98
N VAL A 28 20.86 -19.14 8.31
CA VAL A 28 20.58 -19.20 6.86
C VAL A 28 19.26 -18.51 6.54
N LEU A 29 18.21 -18.74 7.34
CA LEU A 29 16.91 -18.09 7.15
C LEU A 29 17.04 -16.56 7.30
N VAL A 30 17.70 -16.09 8.35
CA VAL A 30 17.93 -14.65 8.59
C VAL A 30 18.77 -14.04 7.47
N TYR A 31 19.86 -14.71 7.06
CA TYR A 31 20.68 -14.28 5.94
C TYR A 31 19.85 -14.14 4.67
N SER A 32 19.02 -15.15 4.37
CA SER A 32 18.10 -15.13 3.23
C SER A 32 17.11 -13.98 3.33
N ILE A 33 16.50 -13.71 4.48
CA ILE A 33 15.55 -12.60 4.64
C ILE A 33 16.23 -11.24 4.45
N ILE A 34 17.42 -11.05 5.02
CA ILE A 34 18.17 -9.79 4.90
C ILE A 34 18.63 -9.54 3.46
N HIS A 35 18.99 -10.60 2.73
CA HIS A 35 19.54 -10.51 1.38
C HIS A 35 18.50 -10.81 0.29
N MET A 36 17.28 -11.17 0.65
CA MET A 36 16.14 -11.11 -0.25
C MET A 36 15.99 -9.65 -0.64
N LYS A 37 16.40 -9.34 -1.88
CA LYS A 37 16.14 -8.04 -2.47
C LYS A 37 14.64 -7.80 -2.34
N PHE A 38 14.25 -6.77 -1.59
CA PHE A 38 12.87 -6.31 -1.56
C PHE A 38 12.36 -6.25 -2.99
N ILE A 39 11.08 -6.61 -3.19
CA ILE A 39 10.45 -6.52 -4.51
C ILE A 39 10.67 -5.08 -5.00
N LYS A 40 11.56 -4.90 -5.98
CA LYS A 40 11.84 -3.57 -6.52
C LYS A 40 10.50 -3.06 -7.04
N PRO A 41 10.02 -1.89 -6.58
CA PRO A 41 8.74 -1.39 -7.04
C PRO A 41 8.76 -1.22 -8.55
N LEU A 42 7.65 -1.55 -9.20
CA LEU A 42 7.52 -1.36 -10.62
C LEU A 42 7.63 0.13 -10.96
N GLU A 43 8.41 0.43 -12.00
CA GLU A 43 8.66 1.80 -12.46
C GLU A 43 7.41 2.40 -13.13
N ILE A 44 7.47 3.68 -13.49
CA ILE A 44 6.32 4.43 -14.03
C ILE A 44 5.79 3.81 -15.33
N ASP A 45 6.70 3.30 -16.16
CA ASP A 45 6.44 2.71 -17.48
C ASP A 45 6.07 1.22 -17.40
N ALA A 46 5.87 0.68 -16.19
CA ALA A 46 5.47 -0.71 -16.04
C ALA A 46 4.13 -0.99 -16.76
N PRO A 47 3.86 -2.24 -17.14
CA PRO A 47 2.57 -2.61 -17.72
C PRO A 47 1.38 -2.14 -16.85
N LEU A 48 0.30 -1.69 -17.51
CA LEU A 48 -0.85 -1.07 -16.85
C LEU A 48 -1.72 -2.06 -16.07
N ASP A 49 -1.66 -3.34 -16.44
CA ASP A 49 -2.26 -4.49 -15.74
C ASP A 49 -1.58 -4.79 -14.39
N ARG A 50 -0.43 -4.17 -14.10
CA ARG A 50 0.31 -4.35 -12.85
C ARG A 50 0.31 -3.08 -12.01
N PHE A 51 0.30 -3.27 -10.69
CA PHE A 51 0.47 -2.16 -9.75
C PHE A 51 1.89 -1.59 -9.85
N SER A 52 1.99 -0.28 -10.10
CA SER A 52 3.25 0.47 -10.08
C SER A 52 3.22 1.48 -8.93
N GLU A 53 4.14 1.32 -7.98
CA GLU A 53 4.28 2.27 -6.87
C GLU A 53 4.66 3.66 -7.40
N ALA A 54 5.51 3.73 -8.41
CA ALA A 54 5.92 5.00 -9.02
C ALA A 54 4.71 5.77 -9.59
N ARG A 55 3.78 5.08 -10.27
CA ARG A 55 2.51 5.68 -10.72
C ARG A 55 1.63 6.12 -9.55
N ALA A 56 1.50 5.29 -8.52
CA ALA A 56 0.71 5.63 -7.34
C ALA A 56 1.24 6.91 -6.66
N ILE A 57 2.56 7.01 -6.48
CA ILE A 57 3.22 8.20 -5.95
C ILE A 57 3.00 9.41 -6.85
N GLN A 58 3.05 9.25 -8.17
CA GLN A 58 2.77 10.35 -9.10
C GLN A 58 1.34 10.88 -8.95
N HIS A 59 0.33 10.02 -8.85
CA HIS A 59 -1.05 10.44 -8.59
C HIS A 59 -1.16 11.23 -7.27
N VAL A 60 -0.50 10.76 -6.20
CA VAL A 60 -0.46 11.47 -4.90
C VAL A 60 0.23 12.83 -5.06
N ALA A 61 1.34 12.91 -5.76
CA ALA A 61 2.07 14.16 -5.97
C ALA A 61 1.23 15.18 -6.75
N VAL A 62 0.51 14.76 -7.79
CA VAL A 62 -0.40 15.64 -8.54
C VAL A 62 -1.55 16.14 -7.66
N LEU A 63 -2.15 15.25 -6.86
CA LEU A 63 -3.29 15.59 -6.00
C LEU A 63 -2.93 16.44 -4.76
N THR A 64 -1.67 16.45 -4.35
CA THR A 64 -1.21 17.24 -3.20
C THR A 64 -0.61 18.59 -3.59
N LYS A 65 -0.23 18.79 -4.86
CA LYS A 65 0.43 20.01 -5.34
C LYS A 65 -0.39 21.28 -5.10
N ASP A 66 -1.68 21.25 -5.46
CA ASP A 66 -2.61 22.35 -5.24
C ASP A 66 -3.56 21.98 -4.09
N GLY A 67 -3.62 22.81 -3.04
CA GLY A 67 -4.48 22.53 -1.89
C GLY A 67 -5.95 22.27 -2.27
N ARG A 68 -6.52 21.18 -1.78
CA ARG A 68 -7.90 20.72 -2.10
C ARG A 68 -8.95 21.17 -1.09
N GLN A 69 -8.72 22.32 -0.45
CA GLN A 69 -9.69 22.89 0.48
C GLN A 69 -10.87 23.49 -0.29
N GLU A 70 -12.04 23.55 0.34
CA GLU A 70 -13.19 24.26 -0.22
C GLU A 70 -12.85 25.71 -0.56
N GLY A 71 -13.32 26.18 -1.72
CA GLY A 71 -13.02 27.51 -2.25
C GLY A 71 -11.63 27.67 -2.88
N ARG A 72 -10.76 26.65 -2.88
CA ARG A 72 -9.49 26.67 -3.62
C ARG A 72 -9.68 26.10 -5.03
N PRO A 73 -8.99 26.65 -6.05
CA PRO A 73 -9.04 26.08 -7.40
C PRO A 73 -8.47 24.66 -7.46
N GLY A 74 -7.60 24.28 -6.52
CA GLY A 74 -7.03 22.93 -6.42
C GLY A 74 -8.07 21.83 -6.25
N LEU A 75 -9.20 22.11 -5.58
CA LEU A 75 -10.30 21.15 -5.42
C LEU A 75 -10.91 20.77 -6.79
N ARG A 76 -11.23 21.77 -7.63
CA ARG A 76 -11.79 21.53 -8.96
C ARG A 76 -10.78 20.86 -9.89
N LYS A 77 -9.50 21.25 -9.83
CA LYS A 77 -8.44 20.61 -10.61
C LYS A 77 -8.27 19.14 -10.24
N ALA A 78 -8.31 18.82 -8.94
CA ALA A 78 -8.24 17.44 -8.47
C ALA A 78 -9.43 16.61 -8.95
N ALA A 79 -10.64 17.19 -8.94
CA ALA A 79 -11.83 16.52 -9.47
C ALA A 79 -11.68 16.20 -10.97
N VAL A 80 -11.28 17.18 -11.79
CA VAL A 80 -11.01 16.97 -13.22
C VAL A 80 -9.97 15.88 -13.43
N TYR A 81 -8.86 15.94 -12.71
CA TYR A 81 -7.80 14.93 -12.80
C TYR A 81 -8.29 13.52 -12.46
N ILE A 82 -9.01 13.35 -11.34
CA ILE A 82 -9.53 12.04 -10.91
C ILE A 82 -10.48 11.48 -11.98
N LYS A 83 -11.38 12.32 -12.51
CA LYS A 83 -12.31 11.92 -13.57
C LYS A 83 -11.57 11.45 -14.82
N GLU A 84 -10.58 12.20 -15.29
CA GLU A 84 -9.75 11.82 -16.44
C GLU A 84 -9.03 10.48 -16.22
N GLN A 85 -8.47 10.24 -15.03
CA GLN A 85 -7.83 8.95 -14.71
C GLN A 85 -8.84 7.79 -14.74
N LEU A 86 -10.07 8.00 -14.26
CA LEU A 86 -11.12 6.99 -14.24
C LEU A 86 -11.68 6.70 -15.64
N GLU A 87 -11.82 7.72 -16.50
CA GLU A 87 -12.24 7.51 -17.89
C GLU A 87 -11.16 6.75 -18.68
N MET A 88 -9.87 7.07 -18.49
CA MET A 88 -8.79 6.26 -19.09
C MET A 88 -8.80 4.80 -18.58
N LEU A 89 -9.15 4.58 -17.33
CA LEU A 89 -9.28 3.23 -16.76
C LEU A 89 -10.46 2.48 -17.41
N LYS A 90 -11.60 3.15 -17.60
CA LYS A 90 -12.77 2.63 -18.30
C LYS A 90 -12.49 2.27 -19.75
N GLU A 91 -11.77 3.12 -20.49
CA GLU A 91 -11.38 2.84 -21.89
C GLU A 91 -10.48 1.61 -22.02
N ARG A 92 -9.71 1.29 -20.97
CA ARG A 92 -8.76 0.17 -20.93
C ARG A 92 -9.36 -1.08 -20.30
N ALA A 93 -10.56 -1.00 -19.73
CA ALA A 93 -11.19 -2.13 -19.08
C ALA A 93 -11.41 -3.26 -20.09
N GLU A 94 -11.17 -4.49 -19.65
CA GLU A 94 -11.46 -5.67 -20.46
C GLU A 94 -12.97 -5.73 -20.78
N SER A 95 -13.34 -6.36 -21.90
CA SER A 95 -14.73 -6.42 -22.39
C SER A 95 -15.76 -7.04 -21.42
N ASN A 96 -15.28 -7.76 -20.41
CA ASN A 96 -16.06 -8.38 -19.32
C ASN A 96 -16.30 -7.45 -18.12
N ILE A 97 -15.62 -6.29 -18.05
CA ILE A 97 -15.74 -5.31 -16.96
C ILE A 97 -16.30 -4.01 -17.54
N ARG A 98 -17.46 -3.59 -17.02
CA ARG A 98 -18.05 -2.29 -17.35
C ARG A 98 -17.76 -1.33 -16.21
N ILE A 99 -17.06 -0.24 -16.51
CA ILE A 99 -16.77 0.81 -15.56
C ILE A 99 -17.68 2.00 -15.86
N GLU A 100 -18.43 2.45 -14.86
CA GLU A 100 -19.30 3.62 -14.95
C GLU A 100 -18.73 4.74 -14.08
N VAL A 101 -18.42 5.88 -14.71
CA VAL A 101 -17.90 7.07 -14.03
C VAL A 101 -19.01 8.11 -13.98
N GLU A 102 -19.51 8.39 -12.78
CA GLU A 102 -20.56 9.35 -12.52
C GLU A 102 -20.00 10.57 -11.76
N GLU A 103 -20.39 11.77 -12.19
CA GLU A 103 -20.13 13.00 -11.45
C GLU A 103 -21.46 13.53 -10.92
N ALA A 104 -21.54 13.70 -9.61
CA ALA A 104 -22.73 14.19 -8.93
C ALA A 104 -22.35 15.31 -7.96
N THR A 105 -23.32 16.19 -7.72
CA THR A 105 -23.18 17.23 -6.71
C THR A 105 -23.90 16.80 -5.44
N VAL A 106 -23.19 16.78 -4.32
CA VAL A 106 -23.75 16.32 -3.04
C VAL A 106 -23.73 17.42 -1.99
N ASN A 107 -24.76 17.41 -1.15
CA ASN A 107 -24.87 18.22 0.05
C ASN A 107 -24.83 17.28 1.25
N GLY A 108 -24.24 17.71 2.34
CA GLY A 108 -24.17 16.88 3.54
C GLY A 108 -23.69 17.63 4.75
N THR A 109 -23.77 16.94 5.88
CA THR A 109 -23.27 17.42 7.16
C THR A 109 -22.43 16.33 7.81
N PHE A 110 -21.44 16.74 8.60
CA PHE A 110 -20.63 15.82 9.39
C PHE A 110 -20.25 16.49 10.71
N ASN A 111 -20.05 15.67 11.74
CA ASN A 111 -19.62 16.15 13.04
C ASN A 111 -18.15 15.78 13.24
N MET A 112 -17.37 16.69 13.83
CA MET A 112 -16.02 16.39 14.31
C MET A 112 -15.85 16.87 15.74
N ILE A 113 -15.01 16.17 16.50
CA ILE A 113 -14.58 16.64 17.82
C ILE A 113 -13.31 17.45 17.64
N VAL A 114 -13.35 18.74 18.02
CA VAL A 114 -12.21 19.65 17.99
C VAL A 114 -12.00 20.17 19.41
N LEU A 115 -10.81 19.92 19.98
CA LEU A 115 -10.47 20.31 21.35
C LEU A 115 -11.48 19.82 22.40
N GLY A 116 -12.02 18.61 22.25
CA GLY A 116 -13.01 18.03 23.16
C GLY A 116 -14.44 18.50 22.95
N HIS A 117 -14.70 19.40 22.00
CA HIS A 117 -16.03 19.90 21.67
C HIS A 117 -16.53 19.34 20.34
N SER A 118 -17.77 18.87 20.30
CA SER A 118 -18.42 18.45 19.05
C SER A 118 -18.79 19.68 18.23
N MET A 119 -18.33 19.73 16.98
CA MET A 119 -18.64 20.76 16.00
C MET A 119 -19.31 20.13 14.78
N SER A 120 -20.43 20.71 14.34
CA SER A 120 -21.15 20.30 13.14
C SER A 120 -20.74 21.16 11.94
N PHE A 121 -20.32 20.50 10.87
CA PHE A 121 -19.95 21.12 9.60
C PHE A 121 -20.96 20.73 8.53
N ALA A 122 -21.19 21.63 7.59
CA ALA A 122 -22.02 21.38 6.43
C ALA A 122 -21.21 21.70 5.16
N TYR A 123 -21.31 20.84 4.16
CA TYR A 123 -20.82 21.12 2.81
C TYR A 123 -22.02 21.20 1.86
N ARG A 124 -21.92 22.13 0.91
CA ARG A 124 -22.93 22.36 -0.11
C ARG A 124 -22.27 22.34 -1.47
N ASN A 125 -22.96 21.75 -2.43
CA ASN A 125 -22.55 21.65 -3.81
C ASN A 125 -21.16 21.04 -3.99
N HIS A 126 -20.82 20.02 -3.20
CA HIS A 126 -19.52 19.36 -3.31
C HIS A 126 -19.52 18.40 -4.51
N ILE A 127 -18.45 18.44 -5.30
CA ILE A 127 -18.28 17.54 -6.44
C ILE A 127 -17.94 16.15 -5.90
N ASN A 128 -18.77 15.17 -6.23
CA ASN A 128 -18.57 13.77 -5.90
C ASN A 128 -18.39 12.97 -7.20
N ILE A 129 -17.26 12.27 -7.31
CA ILE A 129 -16.95 11.42 -8.45
C ILE A 129 -17.02 9.98 -7.96
N VAL A 130 -17.85 9.17 -8.61
CA VAL A 130 -18.06 7.76 -8.26
C VAL A 130 -17.71 6.91 -9.48
N ALA A 131 -16.89 5.89 -9.27
CA ALA A 131 -16.66 4.83 -10.24
C ALA A 131 -17.32 3.53 -9.73
N ARG A 132 -18.04 2.83 -10.60
CA ARG A 132 -18.70 1.55 -10.33
C ARG A 132 -18.30 0.50 -11.36
#